data_AF-A0A957GM66-F1
#
_entry.id   AF-A0A957GM66-F1
#
_cell.length_a   1.000
_cell.length_b   1.000
_cell.length_c   1.000
_cell.angle_alpha   90.00
_cell.angle_beta   90.00
_cell.angle_gamma   90.00
#
_symmetry.space_group_name_H-M   'P 1'
#
loop_
_entity.id
_entity.type
_entity.pdbx_description
1 polymer ?
#
loop_
_entity_poly.entity_id
_entity_poly.type
_entity_poly.pdbx_seq_one_letter_code
_entity_poly.pdbx_strand_id
1 'polypeptide(L)'
;GMPRYKYVSNRFLTAVENLVMGTHLSECHTGYRAYSRRLLETVPFLRNSNNFVFDTEMIFQSHHFGFNFAEVPVSTKYFNEASSISFTASTIYGLSTLWVAGRYLLHRLKLWQFDVFKAPHRRRA
;
A
#
# COMPACT_ATOMS: atom_id res chain seq x y z
N GLY A 1 -11.71 8.73 19.19
CA GLY A 1 -11.16 7.40 18.84
C GLY A 1 -11.64 6.98 17.46
N MET A 2 -10.96 6.05 16.77
CA MET A 2 -11.32 5.63 15.40
C MET A 2 -12.75 5.05 15.33
N PRO A 3 -13.56 5.40 14.31
CA PRO A 3 -14.84 4.73 14.06
C PRO A 3 -14.65 3.22 13.85
N ARG A 4 -15.51 2.40 14.47
CA ARG A 4 -15.40 0.93 14.45
C ARG A 4 -15.35 0.34 13.04
N TYR A 5 -16.14 0.90 12.11
CA TYR A 5 -16.17 0.42 10.74
C TYR A 5 -14.82 0.61 10.04
N LYS A 6 -14.12 1.74 10.27
CA LYS A 6 -12.77 1.97 9.70
C LYS A 6 -11.77 0.97 10.27
N TYR A 7 -11.83 0.71 11.57
CA TYR A 7 -10.96 -0.28 12.21
C TYR A 7 -11.15 -1.69 11.62
N VAL A 8 -12.39 -2.14 11.49
CA VAL A 8 -12.70 -3.46 10.91
C VAL A 8 -12.29 -3.52 9.44
N SER A 9 -12.56 -2.47 8.66
CA SER A 9 -12.13 -2.38 7.26
C SER A 9 -10.63 -2.43 7.10
N ASN A 10 -9.86 -1.68 7.91
CA ASN A 10 -8.40 -1.72 7.88
C ASN A 10 -7.86 -3.12 8.19
N ARG A 11 -8.39 -3.78 9.23
CA ARG A 11 -7.99 -5.16 9.56
C ARG A 11 -8.29 -6.14 8.44
N PHE A 12 -9.46 -6.04 7.83
CA PHE A 12 -9.84 -6.87 6.70
C PHE A 12 -8.91 -6.66 5.49
N LEU A 13 -8.69 -5.40 5.09
CA LEU A 13 -7.82 -5.06 3.96
C LEU A 13 -6.37 -5.49 4.22
N THR A 14 -5.84 -5.23 5.42
CA THR A 14 -4.51 -5.71 5.84
C THR A 14 -4.40 -7.24 5.75
N ALA A 15 -5.44 -7.98 6.12
CA ALA A 15 -5.45 -9.45 6.00
C ALA A 15 -5.40 -9.90 4.52
N VAL A 16 -6.14 -9.23 3.64
CA VAL A 16 -6.09 -9.51 2.19
C VAL A 16 -4.72 -9.19 1.60
N GLU A 17 -4.15 -8.02 1.93
CA GLU A 17 -2.82 -7.61 1.47
C GLU A 17 -1.74 -8.60 1.92
N ASN A 18 -1.77 -9.01 3.19
CA ASN A 18 -0.89 -10.03 3.74
C ASN A 18 -1.05 -11.39 3.05
N LEU A 19 -2.28 -11.81 2.77
CA LEU A 19 -2.55 -13.06 2.06
C LEU A 19 -1.95 -13.04 0.65
N VAL A 20 -2.11 -11.92 -0.07
CA VAL A 20 -1.64 -11.77 -1.45
C VAL A 20 -0.11 -11.71 -1.52
N MET A 21 0.53 -11.00 -0.57
CA MET A 21 1.99 -10.91 -0.51
C MET A 21 2.63 -12.16 0.10
N GLY A 22 1.97 -12.80 1.06
CA GLY A 22 2.57 -13.81 1.94
C GLY A 22 3.35 -13.18 3.10
N THR A 23 2.86 -12.05 3.61
CA THR A 23 3.49 -11.26 4.70
C THR A 23 2.65 -11.32 5.99
N HIS A 24 3.18 -10.76 7.08
CA HIS A 24 2.51 -10.70 8.39
C HIS A 24 2.51 -9.30 9.01
N LEU A 25 2.21 -8.27 8.20
CA LEU A 25 2.13 -6.89 8.68
C LEU A 25 0.92 -6.72 9.63
N SER A 26 1.11 -5.97 10.71
CA SER A 26 0.07 -5.69 11.70
C SER A 26 -0.96 -4.67 11.20
N GLU A 27 -0.54 -3.69 10.41
CA GLU A 27 -1.38 -2.63 9.84
C GLU A 27 -0.76 -2.06 8.56
N CYS A 28 -1.45 -2.22 7.42
CA CYS A 28 -0.96 -1.74 6.13
C CYS A 28 -1.33 -0.28 5.82
N HIS A 29 -2.26 0.35 6.54
CA HIS A 29 -2.84 1.65 6.17
C HIS A 29 -2.34 2.84 7.00
N THR A 30 -1.30 2.64 7.82
CA THR A 30 -0.64 3.74 8.55
C THR A 30 0.07 4.70 7.60
N GLY A 31 -0.16 6.01 7.71
CA GLY A 31 0.61 7.00 6.93
C GLY A 31 2.06 7.19 7.40
N TYR A 32 2.42 6.64 8.56
CA TYR A 32 3.77 6.78 9.13
C TYR A 32 4.71 5.74 8.56
N ARG A 33 5.50 6.13 7.54
CA ARG A 33 6.43 5.23 6.83
C ARG A 33 7.77 5.92 6.56
N ALA A 34 8.83 5.13 6.48
CA ALA A 34 10.15 5.56 6.05
C ALA A 34 10.62 4.68 4.88
N TYR A 35 11.19 5.31 3.85
CA TYR A 35 11.68 4.63 2.66
C TYR A 35 13.18 4.83 2.51
N SER A 36 13.90 3.76 2.15
CA SER A 36 15.31 3.89 1.78
C SER A 36 15.44 4.54 0.39
N ARG A 37 16.52 5.28 0.18
CA ARG A 37 16.87 5.82 -1.14
C ARG A 37 16.86 4.74 -2.23
N ARG A 38 17.46 3.57 -1.93
CA ARG A 38 17.53 2.43 -2.85
C ARG A 38 16.15 1.98 -3.31
N LEU A 39 15.17 1.96 -2.41
CA LEU A 39 13.80 1.59 -2.74
C LEU A 39 13.16 2.60 -3.69
N LEU A 40 13.28 3.89 -3.39
CA LEU A 40 12.75 4.98 -4.23
C LEU A 40 13.39 5.03 -5.61
N GLU A 41 14.67 4.67 -5.73
CA GLU A 41 15.38 4.58 -7.03
C GLU A 41 15.08 3.30 -7.83
N THR A 42 14.46 2.29 -7.20
CA THR A 42 14.17 0.99 -7.82
C THR A 42 12.71 0.88 -8.24
N VAL A 43 11.80 1.33 -7.38
CA VAL A 43 10.35 1.25 -7.57
C VAL A 43 9.87 2.38 -8.48
N PRO A 44 9.01 2.13 -9.49
CA PRO A 44 8.49 3.18 -10.37
C PRO A 44 7.37 4.00 -9.69
N PHE A 45 7.61 4.52 -8.48
CA PHE A 45 6.58 5.17 -7.66
C PHE A 45 5.96 6.42 -8.31
N LEU A 46 6.65 7.06 -9.26
CA LEU A 46 6.10 8.16 -10.05
C LEU A 46 4.93 7.75 -10.97
N ARG A 47 4.69 6.44 -11.14
CA ARG A 47 3.54 5.89 -11.87
C ARG A 47 2.34 5.62 -10.95
N ASN A 48 2.50 5.79 -9.65
CA ASN A 48 1.46 5.51 -8.68
C ASN A 48 0.39 6.61 -8.69
N SER A 49 -0.73 6.32 -8.06
CA SER A 49 -1.82 7.26 -7.87
C SER A 49 -1.37 8.47 -7.05
N ASN A 50 -1.90 9.66 -7.35
CA ASN A 50 -1.76 10.84 -6.49
C ASN A 50 -2.74 10.84 -5.29
N ASN A 51 -3.54 9.77 -5.14
CA ASN A 51 -4.54 9.63 -4.08
C ASN A 51 -4.06 8.69 -2.96
N PHE A 52 -4.91 8.47 -1.95
CA PHE A 52 -4.62 7.62 -0.77
C PHE A 52 -4.11 6.20 -1.08
N VAL A 53 -4.40 5.64 -2.27
CA VAL A 53 -3.94 4.29 -2.65
C VAL A 53 -2.45 4.22 -3.01
N PHE A 54 -1.77 5.37 -3.15
CA PHE A 54 -0.32 5.45 -3.42
C PHE A 54 0.49 4.53 -2.51
N ASP A 55 0.15 4.53 -1.23
CA ASP A 55 0.86 3.79 -0.20
C ASP A 55 0.69 2.27 -0.33
N THR A 56 -0.50 1.83 -0.70
CA THR A 56 -0.76 0.42 -1.01
C THR A 56 0.06 0.00 -2.23
N GLU A 57 0.11 0.83 -3.28
CA GLU A 57 0.95 0.57 -4.46
C GLU A 57 2.42 0.47 -4.08
N MET A 58 2.91 1.37 -3.22
CA MET A 58 4.28 1.33 -2.69
C MET A 58 4.58 0.02 -1.94
N ILE A 59 3.67 -0.46 -1.08
CA ILE A 59 3.85 -1.72 -0.36
C ILE A 59 3.95 -2.89 -1.35
N PHE A 60 3.00 -3.02 -2.27
CA PHE A 60 3.03 -4.11 -3.25
C PHE A 60 4.25 -4.05 -4.17
N GLN A 61 4.68 -2.85 -4.59
CA GLN A 61 5.91 -2.68 -5.36
C GLN A 61 7.14 -3.07 -4.56
N SER A 62 7.24 -2.62 -3.31
CA SER A 62 8.38 -2.96 -2.43
C SER A 62 8.50 -4.47 -2.29
N HIS A 63 7.39 -5.16 -2.08
CA HIS A 63 7.33 -6.62 -2.04
C HIS A 63 7.68 -7.25 -3.40
N HIS A 64 7.14 -6.72 -4.51
CA HIS A 64 7.42 -7.19 -5.87
C HIS A 64 8.92 -7.18 -6.19
N PHE A 65 9.61 -6.09 -5.83
CA PHE A 65 11.04 -5.91 -6.08
C PHE A 65 11.94 -6.55 -5.01
N GLY A 66 11.37 -7.31 -4.07
CA GLY A 66 12.12 -8.08 -3.07
C GLY A 66 12.72 -7.26 -1.94
N PHE A 67 12.12 -6.11 -1.61
CA PHE A 67 12.50 -5.34 -0.42
C PHE A 67 11.84 -5.90 0.84
N ASN A 68 12.56 -5.80 1.96
CA ASN A 68 12.08 -6.22 3.26
C ASN A 68 11.25 -5.12 3.94
N PHE A 69 10.32 -5.55 4.79
CA PHE A 69 9.50 -4.68 5.64
C PHE A 69 9.94 -4.79 7.09
N ALA A 70 9.81 -3.70 7.83
CA ALA A 70 9.93 -3.68 9.29
C ALA A 70 8.85 -2.77 9.87
N GLU A 71 8.18 -3.23 10.91
CA GLU A 71 7.19 -2.44 11.66
C GLU A 71 7.82 -1.91 12.95
N VAL A 72 7.52 -0.66 13.27
CA VAL A 72 7.91 -0.04 14.54
C VAL A 72 6.64 0.28 15.31
N PRO A 73 6.51 -0.17 16.58
CA PRO A 73 5.31 0.09 17.35
C PRO A 73 5.17 1.58 17.63
N VAL A 74 4.01 2.13 17.28
CA VAL A 74 3.67 3.54 17.50
C VAL A 74 2.29 3.65 18.14
N SER A 75 2.15 4.57 19.12
CA SER A 75 0.87 4.84 19.76
C SER A 75 0.01 5.74 18.86
N THR A 76 -1.17 5.27 18.49
CA THR A 76 -2.12 6.08 17.71
C THR A 76 -2.81 7.10 18.61
N LYS A 77 -2.73 8.38 18.25
CA LYS A 77 -3.46 9.46 18.93
C LYS A 77 -4.55 9.99 18.01
N TYR A 78 -5.81 9.73 18.36
CA TYR A 78 -6.96 10.29 17.66
C TYR A 78 -7.37 11.59 18.34
N PHE A 79 -7.03 12.72 17.72
CA PHE A 79 -7.48 14.05 18.12
C PHE A 79 -8.78 14.39 17.37
N ASN A 80 -9.64 15.23 17.96
CA ASN A 80 -10.90 15.60 17.32
C ASN A 80 -10.66 16.47 16.06
N GLU A 81 -9.52 17.14 16.00
CA GLU A 81 -9.05 17.96 14.88
C GLU A 81 -8.33 17.13 13.81
N ALA A 82 -8.16 15.82 14.01
CA ALA A 82 -7.51 14.96 13.04
C ALA A 82 -8.37 14.84 11.78
N SER A 83 -7.77 15.19 10.63
CA SER A 83 -8.42 15.08 9.32
C SER A 83 -8.93 13.66 9.11
N SER A 84 -10.24 13.53 9.00
CA SER A 84 -10.91 12.26 8.79
C SER A 84 -11.37 12.17 7.35
N ILE A 85 -10.89 11.14 6.64
CA ILE A 85 -11.39 10.81 5.31
C ILE A 85 -12.92 10.58 5.38
N SER A 86 -13.64 11.15 4.41
CA SER A 86 -15.09 11.00 4.29
C SER A 86 -15.47 9.53 4.04
N PHE A 87 -16.73 9.17 4.29
CA PHE A 87 -17.19 7.79 4.06
C PHE A 87 -16.99 7.37 2.59
N THR A 88 -17.42 8.19 1.64
CA THR A 88 -17.25 7.94 0.20
C THR A 88 -15.79 7.73 -0.18
N ALA A 89 -14.90 8.61 0.31
CA ALA A 89 -13.48 8.49 0.03
C ALA A 89 -12.86 7.25 0.69
N SER A 90 -13.35 6.84 1.87
CA SER A 90 -12.93 5.59 2.54
C SER A 90 -13.34 4.36 1.71
N THR A 91 -14.54 4.35 1.15
CA THR A 91 -15.04 3.26 0.29
C THR A 91 -14.26 3.16 -1.01
N ILE A 92 -14.01 4.30 -1.68
CA ILE A 92 -13.16 4.35 -2.88
C ILE A 92 -11.75 3.83 -2.57
N TYR A 93 -11.19 4.24 -1.43
CA TYR A 93 -9.87 3.77 -0.98
C TYR A 93 -9.86 2.25 -0.76
N GLY A 94 -10.84 1.69 -0.05
CA GLY A 94 -10.93 0.26 0.19
C GLY A 94 -11.06 -0.56 -1.09
N LEU A 95 -11.93 -0.14 -2.02
CA LEU A 95 -12.07 -0.80 -3.33
C LEU A 95 -10.79 -0.68 -4.17
N SER A 96 -10.15 0.49 -4.16
CA SER A 96 -8.88 0.70 -4.86
C SER A 96 -7.76 -0.18 -4.31
N THR A 97 -7.74 -0.39 -2.98
CA THR A 97 -6.78 -1.28 -2.31
C THR A 97 -6.95 -2.72 -2.79
N LEU A 98 -8.18 -3.22 -2.82
CA LEU A 98 -8.50 -4.56 -3.35
C LEU A 98 -8.14 -4.68 -4.84
N TRP A 99 -8.38 -3.62 -5.62
CA TRP A 99 -8.01 -3.57 -7.03
C TRP A 99 -6.50 -3.66 -7.24
N VAL A 100 -5.69 -2.95 -6.45
CA VAL A 100 -4.23 -3.04 -6.50
C VAL A 100 -3.75 -4.44 -6.12
N ALA A 101 -4.32 -5.05 -5.07
CA ALA A 101 -4.02 -6.42 -4.68
C ALA A 101 -4.32 -7.42 -5.81
N GLY A 102 -5.48 -7.26 -6.49
CA GLY A 102 -5.85 -8.05 -7.66
C GLY A 102 -4.90 -7.86 -8.84
N ARG A 103 -4.53 -6.62 -9.18
CA ARG A 103 -3.53 -6.31 -10.22
C ARG A 103 -2.19 -6.95 -9.91
N TYR A 104 -1.74 -6.88 -8.66
CA TYR A 104 -0.51 -7.49 -8.21
C TYR A 104 -0.56 -9.02 -8.37
N LEU A 105 -1.67 -9.66 -7.98
CA LEU A 105 -1.86 -11.10 -8.13
C LEU A 105 -1.81 -11.51 -9.62
N LEU A 106 -2.57 -10.83 -10.48
CA LEU A 106 -2.56 -11.07 -11.93
C LEU A 106 -1.16 -10.88 -12.54
N HIS A 107 -0.42 -9.89 -12.05
CA HIS A 107 0.97 -9.64 -12.44
C HIS A 107 1.90 -10.78 -12.04
N ARG A 108 1.81 -11.22 -10.78
CA ARG A 108 2.61 -12.32 -10.23
C ARG A 108 2.33 -13.64 -10.95
N LEU A 109 1.07 -13.89 -11.30
CA LEU A 109 0.62 -15.05 -12.07
C LEU A 109 0.93 -14.95 -13.57
N LYS A 110 1.56 -13.86 -14.04
CA LYS A 110 1.89 -13.61 -15.45
C LYS A 110 0.67 -13.59 -16.39
N LEU A 111 -0.54 -13.41 -15.86
CA LEU A 111 -1.77 -13.31 -16.64
C LEU A 111 -1.90 -11.93 -17.30
N TRP A 112 -1.44 -10.88 -16.60
CA TRP A 112 -1.39 -9.52 -17.15
C TRP A 112 -0.20 -8.75 -16.57
N GLN A 113 0.61 -8.14 -17.44
CA GLN A 113 1.69 -7.25 -17.03
C GLN A 113 1.25 -5.78 -16.89
N PHE A 114 1.45 -5.19 -15.71
CA PHE A 114 1.16 -3.78 -15.46
C PHE A 114 2.45 -2.96 -15.31
N ASP A 115 2.48 -1.74 -15.84
CA ASP A 115 3.68 -0.91 -15.85
C ASP A 115 4.08 -0.40 -14.46
N VAL A 116 3.15 -0.36 -13.50
CA VAL A 116 3.46 -0.03 -12.10
C VAL A 116 4.35 -1.08 -11.43
N PHE A 117 4.47 -2.29 -11.98
CA PHE A 117 5.36 -3.33 -11.46
C PHE A 117 6.60 -3.56 -12.34
N LYS A 118 6.75 -2.79 -13.44
CA LYS A 118 7.93 -2.88 -14.30
C LYS A 118 8.97 -1.85 -13.87
N ALA A 119 10.21 -2.30 -13.70
CA ALA A 119 11.33 -1.42 -13.38
C ALA A 119 11.39 -0.22 -14.35
N PRO A 120 11.67 0.99 -13.86
CA PRO A 120 11.91 2.13 -14.74
C PRO A 120 13.11 1.82 -15.65
N HIS A 121 13.04 2.23 -16.92
CA HIS A 121 14.19 2.15 -17.82
C HIS A 121 15.31 2.99 -17.20
N ARG A 122 16.35 2.34 -16.67
CA ARG A 122 17.56 3.04 -16.23
C ARG A 122 18.16 3.70 -17.48
N ARG A 123 18.05 5.02 -17.59
CA ARG A 123 19.01 5.78 -18.38
C ARG A 123 20.36 5.48 -17.73
N ARG A 124 21.23 4.74 -18.43
CA ARG A 124 22.64 4.66 -18.05
C ARG A 124 23.13 6.11 -18.06
N ALA A 125 23.47 6.63 -16.87
CA ALA A 125 24.25 7.85 -16.75
C ALA A 125 25.69 7.54 -17.16
#